data_AF-A0A7G7GD55-F1
#
_entry.id   AF-A0A7G7GD55-F1
#
_cell.length_a   1.000
_cell.length_b   1.000
_cell.length_c   1.000
_cell.angle_alpha   90.00
_cell.angle_beta   90.00
_cell.angle_gamma   90.00
#
_symmetry.space_group_name_H-M   'P 1'
#
loop_
_entity.id
_entity.type
_entity.pdbx_description
1 polymer ?
#
loop_
_entity_poly.entity_id
_entity_poly.type
_entity_poly.pdbx_seq_one_letter_code
_entity_poly.pdbx_strand_id
1 'polypeptide(L)'
;MIQIKKDLQAAHLQPLLQKFWDLSGQKIRNIEQQYDTSQGSPVFTVKGHYTTRGWTEWTQGFQFGSAILQFDATGEVEFLNFGRSKTVAVMAPHVSHIGVHDHGFNNVSTYGNLLRLMREEKIDYNAWEKNFYELALKVSGAVQASRWTPIKNGGFIHSFNGPHSLFVDTIRSCRALMLSHQLGHLLQAENDVRINLLERALLHCQATAQYSVYYGEGRDSYDIWGRTAHESIFNTKDGNYRAPNSQQGYTGFSTWTRGLAWAMCGFAEELEFLQTISDTELLNFGGRDEIETYLLKAARATCDFYLAHTPIDGLPYWDTGAPNLHKLGNYLDQPADPFNNQEPVDASAAAIGAQGLLRLGKFLKDRGEQEAGETYWQAGLTVVQTLLQEPYLSTNPDHQGILLHSVYHWPNGWDYVPEGSTIPRGESSMWGDYHIREVALYLQKINNQEPYYTFYNGVQ
;
A
#
# COMPACT_ATOMS: atom_id res chain seq x y z
N MET A 1 9.84 16.09 -14.13
CA MET A 1 8.58 15.31 -14.26
C MET A 1 8.90 13.97 -14.90
N ILE A 2 8.18 12.90 -14.56
CA ILE A 2 8.46 11.55 -15.08
C ILE A 2 8.52 11.55 -16.61
N GLN A 3 9.59 10.98 -17.18
CA GLN A 3 9.72 10.79 -18.62
C GLN A 3 8.99 9.49 -19.01
N ILE A 4 7.67 9.60 -19.20
CA ILE A 4 6.80 8.47 -19.50
C ILE A 4 7.18 7.81 -20.83
N LYS A 5 7.46 6.50 -20.79
CA LYS A 5 7.81 5.68 -21.96
C LYS A 5 6.55 5.22 -22.70
N LYS A 6 6.09 6.01 -23.68
CA LYS A 6 4.81 5.77 -24.38
C LYS A 6 4.70 4.45 -25.14
N ASP A 7 5.81 3.90 -25.61
CA ASP A 7 5.83 2.65 -26.39
C ASP A 7 6.04 1.40 -25.51
N LEU A 8 6.10 1.56 -24.18
CA LEU A 8 6.28 0.45 -23.26
C LEU A 8 4.98 -0.35 -23.14
N GLN A 9 5.10 -1.68 -23.19
CA GLN A 9 3.99 -2.61 -22.99
C GLN A 9 4.35 -3.52 -21.83
N ALA A 10 3.34 -4.03 -21.11
CA ALA A 10 3.57 -4.96 -20.00
C ALA A 10 4.38 -6.19 -20.44
N ALA A 11 4.15 -6.68 -21.67
CA ALA A 11 4.89 -7.80 -22.26
C ALA A 11 6.40 -7.52 -22.42
N HIS A 12 6.81 -6.26 -22.63
CA HIS A 12 8.22 -5.89 -22.70
C HIS A 12 8.96 -6.10 -21.37
N LEU A 13 8.23 -6.19 -20.25
CA LEU A 13 8.80 -6.40 -18.92
C LEU A 13 8.97 -7.90 -18.58
N GLN A 14 8.48 -8.82 -19.40
CA GLN A 14 8.50 -10.26 -19.10
C GLN A 14 9.91 -10.80 -18.75
N PRO A 15 11.00 -10.44 -19.46
CA PRO A 15 12.34 -10.91 -19.09
C PRO A 15 12.81 -10.37 -17.73
N LEU A 16 12.43 -9.13 -17.39
CA LEU A 16 12.76 -8.51 -16.10
C LEU A 16 11.96 -9.17 -14.96
N LEU A 17 10.69 -9.47 -15.19
CA LEU A 17 9.83 -10.19 -14.25
C LEU A 17 10.38 -11.59 -13.95
N GLN A 18 10.83 -12.34 -14.97
CA GLN A 18 11.44 -13.65 -14.75
C GLN A 18 12.68 -13.57 -13.85
N LYS A 19 13.62 -12.66 -14.17
CA LYS A 19 14.81 -12.44 -13.34
C LYS A 19 14.43 -12.02 -11.91
N PHE A 20 13.42 -11.18 -11.77
CA PHE A 20 12.92 -10.73 -10.47
C PHE A 20 12.41 -11.90 -9.62
N TRP A 21 11.62 -12.81 -10.18
CA TRP A 21 11.09 -13.94 -9.42
C TRP A 21 12.17 -14.94 -8.99
N ASP A 22 13.20 -15.14 -9.82
CA ASP A 22 14.36 -15.97 -9.47
C ASP A 22 15.11 -15.40 -8.24
N LEU A 23 15.32 -14.08 -8.22
CA LEU A 23 15.93 -13.37 -7.08
C LEU A 23 15.00 -13.36 -5.86
N SER A 24 13.70 -13.13 -6.07
CA SER A 24 12.69 -13.07 -5.01
C SER A 24 12.62 -14.36 -4.20
N GLY A 25 12.64 -15.51 -4.88
CA GLY A 25 12.66 -16.81 -4.20
C GLY A 25 13.92 -17.00 -3.36
N GLN A 26 15.09 -16.57 -3.84
CA GLN A 26 16.33 -16.62 -3.06
C GLN A 26 16.25 -15.74 -1.80
N LYS A 27 15.68 -14.53 -1.92
CA LYS A 27 15.48 -13.61 -0.79
C LYS A 27 14.60 -14.22 0.30
N ILE A 28 13.45 -14.78 -0.08
CA ILE A 28 12.51 -15.39 0.85
C ILE A 28 13.16 -16.57 1.60
N ARG A 29 13.88 -17.46 0.88
CA ARG A 29 14.61 -18.58 1.50
C ARG A 29 15.68 -18.10 2.48
N ASN A 30 16.42 -17.05 2.13
CA ASN A 30 17.46 -16.48 3.01
C ASN A 30 16.83 -15.94 4.32
N ILE A 31 15.75 -15.15 4.22
CA ILE A 31 15.02 -14.65 5.40
C ILE A 31 14.53 -15.80 6.28
N GLU A 32 13.88 -16.81 5.69
CA GLU A 32 13.37 -17.97 6.45
C GLU A 32 14.48 -18.71 7.20
N GLN A 33 15.65 -18.88 6.59
CA GLN A 33 16.76 -19.62 7.18
C GLN A 33 17.48 -18.86 8.29
N GLN A 34 17.52 -17.53 8.23
CA GLN A 34 18.42 -16.72 9.06
C GLN A 34 17.72 -15.78 10.04
N TYR A 35 16.46 -15.42 9.80
CA TYR A 35 15.77 -14.45 10.63
C TYR A 35 15.23 -15.08 11.92
N ASP A 36 15.61 -14.52 13.07
CA ASP A 36 15.10 -14.94 14.37
C ASP A 36 13.73 -14.32 14.65
N THR A 37 12.66 -15.09 14.42
CA THR A 37 11.28 -14.65 14.66
C THR A 37 10.96 -14.36 16.13
N SER A 38 11.82 -14.77 17.07
CA SER A 38 11.61 -14.43 18.49
C SER A 38 11.81 -12.94 18.79
N GLN A 39 12.45 -12.20 17.88
CA GLN A 39 12.68 -10.76 18.01
C GLN A 39 11.46 -9.90 17.63
N GLY A 40 10.43 -10.47 17.02
CA GLY A 40 9.25 -9.79 16.46
C GLY A 40 9.22 -9.85 14.92
N SER A 41 8.35 -9.06 14.30
CA SER A 41 8.21 -9.03 12.83
C SER A 41 9.39 -8.34 12.14
N PRO A 42 9.91 -8.87 11.00
CA PRO A 42 10.91 -8.16 10.22
C PRO A 42 10.34 -6.89 9.59
N VAL A 43 11.06 -5.77 9.72
CA VAL A 43 10.58 -4.45 9.28
C VAL A 43 11.40 -3.90 8.12
N PHE A 44 12.70 -3.72 8.33
CA PHE A 44 13.63 -3.22 7.31
C PHE A 44 15.00 -3.86 7.51
N THR A 45 15.87 -3.77 6.50
CA THR A 45 17.21 -4.35 6.58
C THR A 45 18.23 -3.36 7.17
N VAL A 46 19.21 -3.88 7.91
CA VAL A 46 20.41 -3.16 8.34
C VAL A 46 21.60 -3.97 7.87
N LYS A 47 22.45 -3.37 7.03
CA LYS A 47 23.55 -4.08 6.35
C LYS A 47 23.04 -5.33 5.63
N GLY A 48 21.89 -5.20 4.96
CA GLY A 48 21.27 -6.27 4.19
C GLY A 48 20.58 -7.38 4.98
N HIS A 49 20.48 -7.30 6.31
CA HIS A 49 19.79 -8.29 7.13
C HIS A 49 18.56 -7.67 7.79
N TYR A 50 17.40 -8.33 7.69
CA TYR A 50 16.17 -7.84 8.30
C TYR A 50 16.29 -7.76 9.82
N THR A 51 15.82 -6.65 10.38
CA THR A 51 15.71 -6.42 11.83
C THR A 51 14.28 -6.08 12.21
N THR A 52 13.97 -6.17 13.50
CA THR A 52 12.78 -5.55 14.07
C THR A 52 13.03 -4.08 14.37
N ARG A 53 11.97 -3.28 14.20
CA ARG A 53 11.85 -1.90 14.70
C ARG A 53 10.45 -1.42 14.34
N GLY A 54 9.57 -1.24 15.32
CA GLY A 54 8.24 -0.73 15.02
C GLY A 54 7.57 -0.19 16.26
N TRP A 55 6.61 0.71 16.04
CA TRP A 55 5.62 1.06 17.06
C TRP A 55 4.61 -0.07 17.26
N THR A 56 4.45 -0.92 16.24
CA THR A 56 3.41 -1.93 16.11
C THR A 56 3.93 -3.13 15.29
N GLU A 57 3.23 -4.27 15.38
CA GLU A 57 3.51 -5.49 14.60
C GLU A 57 2.76 -5.47 13.25
N TRP A 58 3.06 -4.48 12.40
CA TRP A 58 2.29 -4.19 11.18
C TRP A 58 2.83 -4.87 9.90
N THR A 59 4.04 -5.43 9.94
CA THR A 59 4.72 -5.97 8.74
C THR A 59 4.71 -7.50 8.63
N GLN A 60 4.23 -8.23 9.65
CA GLN A 60 4.27 -9.70 9.66
C GLN A 60 3.55 -10.33 8.48
N GLY A 61 2.39 -9.78 8.11
CA GLY A 61 1.61 -10.28 6.99
C GLY A 61 2.28 -10.06 5.64
N PHE A 62 3.17 -9.08 5.51
CA PHE A 62 3.96 -8.90 4.29
C PHE A 62 5.04 -9.97 4.13
N GLN A 63 5.65 -10.45 5.23
CA GLN A 63 6.62 -11.54 5.17
C GLN A 63 5.98 -12.82 4.62
N PHE A 64 4.87 -13.26 5.23
CA PHE A 64 4.21 -14.49 4.81
C PHE A 64 3.44 -14.31 3.49
N GLY A 65 2.85 -13.12 3.29
CA GLY A 65 2.22 -12.73 2.03
C GLY A 65 3.19 -12.76 0.85
N SER A 66 4.46 -12.35 1.04
CA SER A 66 5.48 -12.39 -0.02
C SER A 66 5.73 -13.82 -0.52
N ALA A 67 5.73 -14.81 0.38
CA ALA A 67 5.85 -16.22 -0.02
C ALA A 67 4.60 -16.71 -0.77
N ILE A 68 3.40 -16.28 -0.35
CA ILE A 68 2.16 -16.63 -1.05
C ILE A 68 2.15 -16.04 -2.48
N LEU A 69 2.61 -14.78 -2.65
CA LEU A 69 2.74 -14.15 -3.97
C LEU A 69 3.81 -14.83 -4.83
N GLN A 70 4.95 -15.24 -4.25
CA GLN A 70 5.98 -16.02 -4.94
C GLN A 70 5.40 -17.31 -5.52
N PHE A 71 4.61 -18.06 -4.73
CA PHE A 71 3.95 -19.26 -5.23
C PHE A 71 2.98 -18.97 -6.39
N ASP A 72 2.15 -17.93 -6.31
CA ASP A 72 1.22 -17.58 -7.40
C ASP A 72 1.98 -17.31 -8.72
N ALA A 73 3.14 -16.66 -8.60
CA ALA A 73 3.98 -16.32 -9.74
C ALA A 73 4.72 -17.52 -10.34
N THR A 74 5.26 -18.42 -9.51
CA THR A 74 6.22 -19.45 -9.98
C THR A 74 5.74 -20.88 -9.90
N GLY A 75 4.70 -21.16 -9.10
CA GLY A 75 4.23 -22.52 -8.82
C GLY A 75 5.15 -23.32 -7.87
N GLU A 76 6.18 -22.70 -7.29
CA GLU A 76 7.10 -23.35 -6.34
C GLU A 76 6.39 -23.64 -5.00
N VAL A 77 5.98 -24.90 -4.81
CA VAL A 77 5.10 -25.36 -3.71
C VAL A 77 5.69 -25.10 -2.30
N GLU A 78 7.01 -25.00 -2.17
CA GLU A 78 7.63 -24.69 -0.87
C GLU A 78 7.17 -23.34 -0.30
N PHE A 79 6.99 -22.32 -1.15
CA PHE A 79 6.56 -21.00 -0.70
C PHE A 79 5.09 -20.99 -0.28
N LEU A 80 4.25 -21.80 -0.93
CA LEU A 80 2.88 -22.03 -0.48
C LEU A 80 2.85 -22.69 0.90
N ASN A 81 3.64 -23.75 1.09
CA ASN A 81 3.72 -24.47 2.36
C ASN A 81 4.19 -23.55 3.49
N PHE A 82 5.24 -22.77 3.24
CA PHE A 82 5.75 -21.78 4.20
C PHE A 82 4.69 -20.71 4.51
N GLY A 83 4.19 -20.00 3.49
CA GLY A 83 3.22 -18.91 3.68
C GLY A 83 1.94 -19.37 4.37
N ARG A 84 1.40 -20.53 3.98
CA ARG A 84 0.21 -21.13 4.59
C ARG A 84 0.44 -21.54 6.04
N SER A 85 1.49 -22.32 6.32
CA SER A 85 1.77 -22.82 7.67
C SER A 85 2.05 -21.68 8.65
N LYS A 86 2.81 -20.65 8.24
CA LYS A 86 3.08 -19.47 9.07
C LYS A 86 1.84 -18.61 9.27
N THR A 87 0.97 -18.47 8.26
CA THR A 87 -0.31 -17.78 8.43
C THR A 87 -1.14 -18.42 9.55
N VAL A 88 -1.29 -19.75 9.52
CA VAL A 88 -2.04 -20.49 10.55
C VAL A 88 -1.37 -20.39 11.93
N ALA A 89 -0.05 -20.56 12.00
CA ALA A 89 0.66 -20.64 13.27
C ALA A 89 0.88 -19.29 13.96
N VAL A 90 0.99 -18.19 13.21
CA VAL A 90 1.51 -16.92 13.73
C VAL A 90 0.51 -15.77 13.62
N MET A 91 -0.42 -15.77 12.65
CA MET A 91 -1.20 -14.55 12.36
C MET A 91 -2.42 -14.34 13.27
N ALA A 92 -2.78 -15.29 14.14
CA ALA A 92 -3.97 -15.18 15.00
C ALA A 92 -4.00 -13.89 15.87
N PRO A 93 -2.91 -13.46 16.52
CA PRO A 93 -2.88 -12.21 17.30
C PRO A 93 -3.18 -10.95 16.45
N HIS A 94 -2.85 -10.97 15.15
CA HIS A 94 -3.09 -9.84 14.23
C HIS A 94 -4.56 -9.74 13.82
N VAL A 95 -5.34 -10.82 13.92
CA VAL A 95 -6.79 -10.81 13.63
C VAL A 95 -7.55 -10.07 14.73
N SER A 96 -7.10 -10.16 15.98
CA SER A 96 -7.73 -9.55 17.16
C SER A 96 -6.99 -8.32 17.67
N HIS A 97 -6.10 -7.71 16.88
CA HIS A 97 -5.25 -6.62 17.35
C HIS A 97 -6.01 -5.27 17.43
N ILE A 98 -6.70 -5.03 18.54
CA ILE A 98 -7.49 -3.80 18.73
C ILE A 98 -6.69 -2.49 18.76
N GLY A 99 -5.37 -2.54 18.92
CA GLY A 99 -4.49 -1.37 19.06
C GLY A 99 -4.03 -0.69 17.77
N VAL A 100 -4.32 -1.26 16.58
CA VAL A 100 -3.77 -0.78 15.29
C VAL A 100 -4.80 -0.78 14.17
N HIS A 101 -4.50 -0.06 13.10
CA HIS A 101 -5.32 0.00 11.89
C HIS A 101 -4.77 -0.87 10.75
N ASP A 102 -3.67 -1.59 10.98
CA ASP A 102 -2.92 -2.34 9.96
C ASP A 102 -3.51 -3.71 9.60
N HIS A 103 -4.79 -3.93 9.90
CA HIS A 103 -5.48 -5.20 9.66
C HIS A 103 -5.53 -5.53 8.17
N GLY A 104 -5.77 -4.53 7.32
CA GLY A 104 -5.61 -4.67 5.88
C GLY A 104 -4.22 -5.22 5.54
N PHE A 105 -3.14 -4.56 5.98
CA PHE A 105 -1.76 -4.94 5.67
C PHE A 105 -1.38 -6.34 6.13
N ASN A 106 -1.81 -6.74 7.33
CA ASN A 106 -1.48 -8.04 7.88
C ASN A 106 -2.36 -9.17 7.32
N ASN A 107 -3.67 -9.04 7.51
CA ASN A 107 -4.58 -10.19 7.37
C ASN A 107 -5.03 -10.41 5.93
N VAL A 108 -5.14 -9.36 5.11
CA VAL A 108 -5.49 -9.54 3.69
C VAL A 108 -4.30 -10.02 2.87
N SER A 109 -3.08 -9.56 3.18
CA SER A 109 -1.85 -10.06 2.52
C SER A 109 -1.60 -11.55 2.77
N THR A 110 -2.23 -12.13 3.79
CA THR A 110 -2.08 -13.55 4.18
C THR A 110 -3.36 -14.33 3.89
N TYR A 111 -4.34 -14.28 4.80
CA TYR A 111 -5.63 -14.98 4.67
C TYR A 111 -6.36 -14.64 3.37
N GLY A 112 -6.34 -13.36 2.97
CA GLY A 112 -6.96 -12.89 1.72
C GLY A 112 -6.31 -13.54 0.49
N ASN A 113 -4.99 -13.54 0.42
CA ASN A 113 -4.26 -14.17 -0.68
C ASN A 113 -4.45 -15.70 -0.72
N LEU A 114 -4.44 -16.40 0.43
CA LEU A 114 -4.72 -17.85 0.46
C LEU A 114 -6.14 -18.16 -0.02
N LEU A 115 -7.13 -17.37 0.41
CA LEU A 115 -8.51 -17.52 -0.04
C LEU A 115 -8.63 -17.24 -1.56
N ARG A 116 -7.96 -16.19 -2.05
CA ARG A 116 -7.91 -15.87 -3.49
C ARG A 116 -7.32 -17.02 -4.30
N LEU A 117 -6.17 -17.58 -3.90
CA LEU A 117 -5.57 -18.71 -4.62
C LEU A 117 -6.50 -19.92 -4.70
N MET A 118 -7.28 -20.17 -3.65
CA MET A 118 -8.28 -21.25 -3.64
C MET A 118 -9.44 -20.97 -4.60
N ARG A 119 -9.88 -19.70 -4.70
CA ARG A 119 -10.94 -19.28 -5.64
C ARG A 119 -10.48 -19.26 -7.09
N GLU A 120 -9.23 -18.87 -7.33
CA GLU A 120 -8.60 -18.88 -8.65
C GLU A 120 -8.10 -20.28 -9.07
N GLU A 121 -8.43 -21.32 -8.31
CA GLU A 121 -8.04 -22.72 -8.58
C GLU A 121 -6.52 -22.94 -8.70
N LYS A 122 -5.73 -22.05 -8.10
CA LYS A 122 -4.25 -22.17 -8.01
C LYS A 122 -3.80 -23.16 -6.94
N ILE A 123 -4.68 -23.45 -5.98
CA ILE A 123 -4.49 -24.48 -4.94
C ILE A 123 -5.77 -25.29 -4.80
N ASP A 124 -5.63 -26.52 -4.31
CA ASP A 124 -6.77 -27.40 -4.06
C ASP A 124 -7.78 -26.78 -3.10
N TYR A 125 -9.06 -26.96 -3.43
CA TYR A 125 -10.15 -26.54 -2.57
C TYR A 125 -10.14 -27.31 -1.24
N ASN A 126 -10.19 -26.57 -0.14
CA ASN A 126 -10.34 -27.14 1.20
C ASN A 126 -11.37 -26.33 2.00
N ALA A 127 -12.51 -26.94 2.30
CA ALA A 127 -13.62 -26.27 2.97
C ALA A 127 -13.26 -25.76 4.38
N TRP A 128 -12.41 -26.47 5.12
CA TRP A 128 -11.99 -26.05 6.45
C TRP A 128 -11.08 -24.82 6.37
N GLU A 129 -10.06 -24.86 5.51
CA GLU A 129 -9.16 -23.72 5.29
C GLU A 129 -9.94 -22.49 4.79
N LYS A 130 -10.85 -22.67 3.82
CA LYS A 130 -11.74 -21.62 3.33
C LYS A 130 -12.50 -20.94 4.46
N ASN A 131 -13.20 -21.72 5.30
CA ASN A 131 -13.99 -21.18 6.41
C ASN A 131 -13.11 -20.49 7.46
N PHE A 132 -11.90 -21.02 7.70
CA PHE A 132 -10.92 -20.42 8.59
C PHE A 132 -10.44 -19.04 8.07
N TYR A 133 -10.08 -18.95 6.78
CA TYR A 133 -9.66 -17.69 6.16
C TYR A 133 -10.79 -16.67 6.13
N GLU A 134 -12.01 -17.09 5.78
CA GLU A 134 -13.19 -16.22 5.81
C GLU A 134 -13.47 -15.71 7.22
N LEU A 135 -13.40 -16.55 8.26
CA LEU A 135 -13.59 -16.11 9.64
C LEU A 135 -12.55 -15.08 10.05
N ALA A 136 -11.27 -15.32 9.72
CA ALA A 136 -10.19 -14.37 10.02
C ALA A 136 -10.41 -13.01 9.35
N LEU A 137 -10.81 -12.99 8.07
CA LEU A 137 -11.11 -11.75 7.33
C LEU A 137 -12.33 -11.03 7.89
N LYS A 138 -13.40 -11.77 8.22
CA LYS A 138 -14.60 -11.22 8.86
C LYS A 138 -14.26 -10.50 10.16
N VAL A 139 -13.60 -11.19 11.08
CA VAL A 139 -13.21 -10.64 12.39
C VAL A 139 -12.23 -9.48 12.23
N SER A 140 -11.25 -9.60 11.33
CA SER A 140 -10.28 -8.54 11.08
C SER A 140 -10.94 -7.23 10.64
N GLY A 141 -11.91 -7.28 9.71
CA GLY A 141 -12.65 -6.08 9.30
C GLY A 141 -13.50 -5.48 10.43
N ALA A 142 -14.14 -6.32 11.25
CA ALA A 142 -14.94 -5.86 12.40
C ALA A 142 -14.07 -5.22 13.49
N VAL A 143 -12.91 -5.80 13.81
CA VAL A 143 -11.96 -5.26 14.80
C VAL A 143 -11.38 -3.93 14.32
N GLN A 144 -10.99 -3.83 13.05
CA GLN A 144 -10.53 -2.55 12.51
C GLN A 144 -11.65 -1.50 12.55
N ALA A 145 -12.88 -1.86 12.18
CA ALA A 145 -14.03 -0.95 12.21
C ALA A 145 -14.42 -0.47 13.62
N SER A 146 -14.02 -1.19 14.68
CA SER A 146 -14.28 -0.77 16.06
C SER A 146 -13.39 0.40 16.50
N ARG A 147 -12.28 0.66 15.80
CA ARG A 147 -11.37 1.79 16.05
C ARG A 147 -11.92 3.09 15.47
N TRP A 148 -13.10 3.50 15.91
CA TRP A 148 -13.84 4.59 15.29
C TRP A 148 -13.75 5.91 16.03
N THR A 149 -13.55 6.98 15.29
CA THR A 149 -13.69 8.35 15.77
C THR A 149 -14.81 9.05 15.02
N PRO A 150 -15.90 9.45 15.71
CA PRO A 150 -16.92 10.29 15.09
C PRO A 150 -16.39 11.71 14.87
N ILE A 151 -16.77 12.31 13.75
CA ILE A 151 -16.57 13.73 13.45
C ILE A 151 -17.92 14.36 13.07
N LYS A 152 -17.96 15.68 12.88
CA LYS A 152 -19.22 16.41 12.64
C LYS A 152 -20.09 15.79 11.53
N ASN A 153 -19.47 15.36 10.44
CA ASN A 153 -20.13 14.81 9.25
C ASN A 153 -19.59 13.41 8.93
N GLY A 154 -19.70 12.47 9.87
CA GLY A 154 -19.27 11.08 9.67
C GLY A 154 -18.24 10.61 10.69
N GLY A 155 -17.16 9.99 10.23
CA GLY A 155 -16.08 9.55 11.09
C GLY A 155 -14.99 8.82 10.32
N PHE A 156 -13.97 8.38 11.05
CA PHE A 156 -12.85 7.67 10.49
C PHE A 156 -12.33 6.58 11.45
N ILE A 157 -11.66 5.59 10.87
CA ILE A 157 -10.86 4.61 11.61
C ILE A 157 -9.58 5.30 12.08
N HIS A 158 -9.38 5.44 13.39
CA HIS A 158 -8.24 6.17 13.93
C HIS A 158 -6.96 5.34 13.98
N SER A 159 -5.83 6.02 13.77
CA SER A 159 -4.50 5.42 13.70
C SER A 159 -4.04 4.88 15.06
N PHE A 160 -2.89 4.20 15.12
CA PHE A 160 -2.31 3.76 16.40
C PHE A 160 -1.94 4.95 17.31
N ASN A 161 -1.78 6.17 16.77
CA ASN A 161 -1.46 7.37 17.54
C ASN A 161 -2.62 7.79 18.46
N GLY A 162 -3.85 7.36 18.15
CA GLY A 162 -5.01 7.45 19.02
C GLY A 162 -6.22 8.09 18.36
N PRO A 163 -7.34 8.26 19.10
CA PRO A 163 -8.63 8.65 18.52
C PRO A 163 -8.66 10.00 17.80
N HIS A 164 -7.68 10.87 18.04
CA HIS A 164 -7.58 12.18 17.40
C HIS A 164 -6.94 12.12 15.99
N SER A 165 -6.39 10.97 15.59
CA SER A 165 -5.44 10.87 14.48
C SER A 165 -5.99 10.03 13.33
N LEU A 166 -6.07 10.64 12.15
CA LEU A 166 -6.32 9.97 10.87
C LEU A 166 -5.01 9.91 10.09
N PHE A 167 -4.42 8.72 9.92
CA PHE A 167 -3.27 8.54 9.04
C PHE A 167 -3.73 8.22 7.62
N VAL A 168 -3.02 8.69 6.60
CA VAL A 168 -3.43 8.46 5.21
C VAL A 168 -3.30 7.00 4.76
N ASP A 169 -2.41 6.21 5.35
CA ASP A 169 -2.24 4.78 5.03
C ASP A 169 -3.47 3.93 5.35
N THR A 170 -4.32 4.40 6.26
CA THR A 170 -5.58 3.75 6.63
C THR A 170 -6.52 3.54 5.43
N ILE A 171 -6.46 4.40 4.40
CA ILE A 171 -7.22 4.20 3.15
C ILE A 171 -6.88 2.87 2.48
N ARG A 172 -5.60 2.48 2.50
CA ARG A 172 -5.18 1.20 1.94
C ARG A 172 -5.59 0.03 2.82
N SER A 173 -5.75 0.24 4.12
CA SER A 173 -6.20 -0.80 5.05
C SER A 173 -7.72 -1.06 5.01
N CYS A 174 -8.52 -0.15 4.42
CA CYS A 174 -9.97 -0.30 4.27
C CYS A 174 -10.41 -1.58 3.55
N ARG A 175 -9.53 -2.17 2.73
CA ARG A 175 -9.72 -3.53 2.19
C ARG A 175 -10.21 -4.55 3.22
N ALA A 176 -9.79 -4.46 4.49
CA ALA A 176 -10.23 -5.40 5.52
C ALA A 176 -11.74 -5.28 5.80
N LEU A 177 -12.26 -4.06 5.84
CA LEU A 177 -13.69 -3.79 6.03
C LEU A 177 -14.48 -4.20 4.78
N MET A 178 -13.97 -3.87 3.60
CA MET A 178 -14.58 -4.22 2.32
C MET A 178 -14.74 -5.73 2.16
N LEU A 179 -13.68 -6.50 2.41
CA LEU A 179 -13.76 -7.96 2.36
C LEU A 179 -14.69 -8.55 3.42
N SER A 180 -14.63 -8.01 4.65
CA SER A 180 -15.49 -8.48 5.75
C SER A 180 -16.98 -8.24 5.43
N HIS A 181 -17.30 -7.08 4.85
CA HIS A 181 -18.63 -6.77 4.34
C HIS A 181 -19.06 -7.73 3.23
N GLN A 182 -18.23 -7.94 2.20
CA GLN A 182 -18.54 -8.83 1.08
C GLN A 182 -18.79 -10.28 1.54
N LEU A 183 -18.12 -10.70 2.62
CA LEU A 183 -18.35 -11.99 3.27
C LEU A 183 -19.62 -12.05 4.14
N GLY A 184 -20.44 -11.00 4.13
CA GLY A 184 -21.71 -10.89 4.85
C GLY A 184 -21.57 -10.64 6.35
N HIS A 185 -20.46 -10.06 6.80
CA HIS A 185 -20.23 -9.79 8.22
C HIS A 185 -20.60 -8.35 8.62
N LEU A 186 -20.77 -8.15 9.92
CA LEU A 186 -21.04 -6.87 10.55
C LEU A 186 -20.34 -6.82 11.91
N LEU A 187 -20.12 -5.62 12.43
CA LEU A 187 -19.63 -5.44 13.80
C LEU A 187 -20.83 -5.34 14.76
N GLN A 188 -20.90 -6.23 15.75
CA GLN A 188 -21.84 -6.12 16.86
C GLN A 188 -21.23 -5.24 17.96
N ALA A 189 -21.81 -4.06 18.18
CA ALA A 189 -21.40 -3.11 19.22
C ALA A 189 -22.22 -3.28 20.50
N GLU A 190 -21.96 -2.42 21.49
CA GLU A 190 -22.71 -2.41 22.76
C GLU A 190 -24.22 -2.35 22.51
N ASN A 191 -24.97 -3.11 23.31
CA ASN A 191 -26.43 -3.24 23.19
C ASN A 191 -26.91 -3.76 21.83
N ASP A 192 -26.14 -4.68 21.22
CA ASP A 192 -26.44 -5.33 19.93
C ASP A 192 -26.62 -4.34 18.76
N VAL A 193 -25.99 -3.16 18.86
CA VAL A 193 -25.96 -2.20 17.75
C VAL A 193 -25.17 -2.81 16.59
N ARG A 194 -25.85 -3.03 15.47
CA ARG A 194 -25.22 -3.55 14.25
C ARG A 194 -24.56 -2.41 13.48
N ILE A 195 -23.24 -2.42 13.43
CA ILE A 195 -22.44 -1.47 12.64
C ILE A 195 -22.18 -2.06 11.26
N ASN A 196 -22.56 -1.31 10.23
CA ASN A 196 -22.31 -1.66 8.83
C ASN A 196 -20.84 -1.38 8.48
N LEU A 197 -20.14 -2.40 7.99
CA LEU A 197 -18.71 -2.31 7.66
C LEU A 197 -18.44 -1.54 6.36
N LEU A 198 -19.34 -1.64 5.37
CA LEU A 198 -19.24 -0.83 4.15
C LEU A 198 -19.47 0.64 4.47
N GLU A 199 -20.48 0.97 5.27
CA GLU A 199 -20.72 2.35 5.72
C GLU A 199 -19.48 2.94 6.39
N ARG A 200 -18.87 2.21 7.32
CA ARG A 200 -17.64 2.63 8.02
C ARG A 200 -16.48 2.85 7.06
N ALA A 201 -16.32 1.97 6.06
CA ALA A 201 -15.28 2.10 5.06
C ALA A 201 -15.51 3.34 4.17
N LEU A 202 -16.75 3.56 3.69
CA LEU A 202 -17.09 4.71 2.84
C LEU A 202 -16.93 6.05 3.57
N LEU A 203 -17.42 6.15 4.81
CA LEU A 203 -17.23 7.34 5.65
C LEU A 203 -15.75 7.63 5.91
N HIS A 204 -14.95 6.58 6.13
CA HIS A 204 -13.51 6.72 6.29
C HIS A 204 -12.82 7.19 4.99
N CYS A 205 -13.21 6.64 3.84
CA CYS A 205 -12.71 7.08 2.54
C CYS A 205 -13.02 8.56 2.29
N GLN A 206 -14.26 8.98 2.59
CA GLN A 206 -14.69 10.36 2.49
C GLN A 206 -13.86 11.28 3.40
N ALA A 207 -13.66 10.91 4.66
CA ALA A 207 -12.83 11.68 5.60
C ALA A 207 -11.37 11.79 5.10
N THR A 208 -10.79 10.69 4.61
CA THR A 208 -9.42 10.71 4.08
C THR A 208 -9.30 11.59 2.84
N ALA A 209 -10.24 11.49 1.90
CA ALA A 209 -10.30 12.35 0.72
C ALA A 209 -10.48 13.82 1.12
N GLN A 210 -11.28 14.11 2.14
CA GLN A 210 -11.59 15.47 2.56
C GLN A 210 -10.45 16.12 3.36
N TYR A 211 -9.73 15.38 4.19
CA TYR A 211 -8.81 15.96 5.18
C TYR A 211 -7.34 15.63 4.93
N SER A 212 -7.03 14.55 4.23
CA SER A 212 -5.65 14.15 3.93
C SER A 212 -5.19 14.60 2.55
N VAL A 213 -6.08 14.65 1.55
CA VAL A 213 -5.76 15.10 0.18
C VAL A 213 -6.12 16.58 0.01
N TYR A 214 -5.27 17.34 -0.67
CA TYR A 214 -5.45 18.77 -0.99
C TYR A 214 -5.82 18.94 -2.47
N TYR A 215 -6.58 19.99 -2.80
CA TYR A 215 -7.21 20.14 -4.11
C TYR A 215 -6.95 21.49 -4.78
N GLY A 216 -6.24 22.41 -4.13
CA GLY A 216 -6.06 23.76 -4.67
C GLY A 216 -7.38 24.53 -4.80
N GLU A 217 -8.34 24.25 -3.92
CA GLU A 217 -9.69 24.82 -3.92
C GLU A 217 -9.88 25.86 -2.80
N GLY A 218 -8.77 26.34 -2.24
CA GLY A 218 -8.76 27.41 -1.24
C GLY A 218 -8.98 26.93 0.19
N ARG A 219 -8.59 25.69 0.52
CA ARG A 219 -8.61 25.19 1.91
C ARG A 219 -7.76 26.08 2.82
N ASP A 220 -6.54 26.39 2.39
CA ASP A 220 -5.56 27.24 3.07
C ASP A 220 -4.46 27.69 2.09
N SER A 221 -3.47 28.48 2.56
CA SER A 221 -2.39 29.03 1.71
C SER A 221 -1.43 27.98 1.12
N TYR A 222 -1.47 26.73 1.61
CA TYR A 222 -0.64 25.62 1.14
C TYR A 222 -1.47 24.54 0.42
N ASP A 223 -2.69 24.89 0.00
CA ASP A 223 -3.58 24.01 -0.75
C ASP A 223 -3.13 23.89 -2.20
N ILE A 224 -2.44 22.77 -2.50
CA ILE A 224 -1.90 22.44 -3.82
C ILE A 224 -2.54 21.13 -4.26
N TRP A 225 -2.99 21.06 -5.52
CA TRP A 225 -3.62 19.87 -6.10
C TRP A 225 -2.79 18.60 -5.87
N GLY A 226 -3.37 17.65 -5.13
CA GLY A 226 -2.80 16.33 -4.87
C GLY A 226 -1.75 16.26 -3.77
N ARG A 227 -1.37 17.41 -3.18
CA ARG A 227 -0.58 17.42 -1.95
C ARG A 227 -1.31 16.56 -0.91
N THR A 228 -0.57 15.71 -0.23
CA THR A 228 -1.14 14.74 0.71
C THR A 228 -0.49 14.91 2.08
N ALA A 229 -1.31 15.13 3.11
CA ALA A 229 -0.89 15.09 4.49
C ALA A 229 -0.74 13.64 4.95
N HIS A 230 0.31 13.35 5.70
CA HIS A 230 0.51 12.04 6.30
C HIS A 230 -0.55 11.79 7.39
N GLU A 231 -0.74 12.75 8.29
CA GLU A 231 -1.68 12.66 9.40
C GLU A 231 -2.60 13.88 9.42
N SER A 232 -3.85 13.67 9.79
CA SER A 232 -4.87 14.71 9.97
C SER A 232 -5.37 14.65 11.43
N ILE A 233 -5.22 15.75 12.16
CA ILE A 233 -5.52 15.83 13.61
C ILE A 233 -6.91 16.41 13.85
N PHE A 234 -7.67 15.78 14.73
CA PHE A 234 -9.03 16.17 15.12
C PHE A 234 -9.16 16.35 16.63
N ASN A 235 -10.02 17.25 17.07
CA ASN A 235 -10.44 17.30 18.46
C ASN A 235 -11.52 16.25 18.73
N THR A 236 -11.20 15.29 19.59
CA THR A 236 -12.08 14.16 19.93
C THR A 236 -13.31 14.56 20.72
N LYS A 237 -13.35 15.77 21.31
CA LYS A 237 -14.50 16.27 22.05
C LYS A 237 -15.63 16.77 21.14
N ASP A 238 -15.29 17.41 20.01
CA ASP A 238 -16.26 18.12 19.16
C ASP A 238 -16.18 17.72 17.67
N GLY A 239 -15.26 16.83 17.30
CA GLY A 239 -15.07 16.35 15.94
C GLY A 239 -14.47 17.39 14.99
N ASN A 240 -13.96 18.52 15.48
CA ASN A 240 -13.36 19.55 14.62
C ASN A 240 -11.96 19.15 14.14
N TYR A 241 -11.72 19.29 12.83
CA TYR A 241 -10.38 19.25 12.27
C TYR A 241 -9.52 20.37 12.85
N ARG A 242 -8.24 20.08 13.12
CA ARG A 242 -7.28 21.01 13.73
C ARG A 242 -6.18 21.40 12.78
N ALA A 243 -5.43 20.43 12.27
CA ALA A 243 -4.27 20.68 11.43
C ALA A 243 -3.80 19.41 10.73
N PRO A 244 -3.05 19.55 9.63
CA PRO A 244 -2.25 18.46 9.12
C PRO A 244 -1.04 18.24 10.03
N ASN A 245 -0.57 17.01 10.12
CA ASN A 245 0.61 16.62 10.86
C ASN A 245 1.40 15.57 10.07
N SER A 246 2.57 15.20 10.58
CA SER A 246 3.35 14.10 10.05
C SER A 246 4.18 13.44 11.15
N GLN A 247 4.24 12.10 11.12
CA GLN A 247 5.19 11.34 11.94
C GLN A 247 6.46 10.99 11.14
N GLN A 248 6.31 10.48 9.92
CA GLN A 248 7.41 9.94 9.11
C GLN A 248 7.89 10.86 7.99
N GLY A 249 7.10 11.86 7.62
CA GLY A 249 7.49 12.91 6.67
C GLY A 249 8.22 14.07 7.36
N TYR A 250 8.72 15.00 6.57
CA TYR A 250 9.47 16.14 7.07
C TYR A 250 8.59 17.07 7.94
N THR A 251 7.40 17.43 7.47
CA THR A 251 6.45 18.27 8.21
C THR A 251 5.00 17.96 7.83
N GLY A 252 4.03 18.47 8.61
CA GLY A 252 2.62 18.47 8.23
C GLY A 252 2.28 19.33 7.01
N PHE A 253 3.23 20.14 6.50
CA PHE A 253 3.06 21.01 5.33
C PHE A 253 3.78 20.50 4.07
N SER A 254 4.58 19.43 4.19
CA SER A 254 5.17 18.75 3.04
C SER A 254 4.32 17.56 2.60
N THR A 255 4.80 16.77 1.64
CA THR A 255 4.19 15.49 1.27
C THR A 255 5.23 14.38 1.34
N TRP A 256 5.07 13.55 2.36
CA TRP A 256 5.79 12.30 2.50
C TRP A 256 5.36 11.33 1.40
N THR A 257 6.32 10.88 0.59
CA THR A 257 6.00 10.26 -0.69
C THR A 257 5.41 8.86 -0.56
N ARG A 258 5.72 8.13 0.51
CA ARG A 258 5.01 6.88 0.82
C ARG A 258 3.57 7.10 1.29
N GLY A 259 3.31 8.17 2.04
CA GLY A 259 1.94 8.55 2.42
C GLY A 259 1.09 8.91 1.20
N LEU A 260 1.67 9.64 0.25
CA LEU A 260 1.08 9.88 -1.06
C LEU A 260 0.79 8.57 -1.80
N ALA A 261 1.77 7.67 -1.87
CA ALA A 261 1.61 6.39 -2.56
C ALA A 261 0.50 5.52 -1.95
N TRP A 262 0.33 5.53 -0.63
CA TRP A 262 -0.80 4.86 0.02
C TRP A 262 -2.14 5.41 -0.40
N ALA A 263 -2.27 6.74 -0.51
CA ALA A 263 -3.47 7.37 -1.03
C ALA A 263 -3.72 6.98 -2.50
N MET A 264 -2.69 7.04 -3.35
CA MET A 264 -2.79 6.66 -4.77
C MET A 264 -3.32 5.23 -4.93
N CYS A 265 -2.67 4.27 -4.26
CA CYS A 265 -3.04 2.86 -4.35
C CYS A 265 -4.38 2.57 -3.68
N GLY A 266 -4.62 3.11 -2.48
CA GLY A 266 -5.86 2.90 -1.74
C GLY A 266 -7.07 3.44 -2.48
N PHE A 267 -7.10 4.71 -2.90
CA PHE A 267 -8.26 5.25 -3.62
C PHE A 267 -8.52 4.51 -4.94
N ALA A 268 -7.48 4.10 -5.67
CA ALA A 268 -7.64 3.31 -6.89
C ALA A 268 -8.26 1.93 -6.61
N GLU A 269 -7.83 1.23 -5.56
CA GLU A 269 -8.41 -0.05 -5.17
C GLU A 269 -9.84 0.06 -4.65
N GLU A 270 -10.15 1.10 -3.86
CA GLU A 270 -11.52 1.32 -3.37
C GLU A 270 -12.48 1.66 -4.53
N LEU A 271 -12.02 2.37 -5.57
CA LEU A 271 -12.78 2.58 -6.81
C LEU A 271 -13.08 1.26 -7.54
N GLU A 272 -12.06 0.39 -7.66
CA GLU A 272 -12.21 -0.94 -8.26
C GLU A 272 -13.21 -1.79 -7.47
N PHE A 273 -13.09 -1.81 -6.13
CA PHE A 273 -14.00 -2.57 -5.26
C PHE A 273 -15.43 -2.06 -5.34
N LEU A 274 -15.64 -0.74 -5.42
CA LEU A 274 -16.98 -0.15 -5.52
C LEU A 274 -17.76 -0.66 -6.74
N GLN A 275 -17.09 -1.08 -7.82
CA GLN A 275 -17.74 -1.67 -9.00
C GLN A 275 -18.39 -3.03 -8.70
N THR A 276 -18.04 -3.66 -7.58
CA THR A 276 -18.58 -4.96 -7.15
C THR A 276 -19.83 -4.81 -6.29
N ILE A 277 -20.08 -3.62 -5.75
CA ILE A 277 -21.25 -3.33 -4.90
C ILE A 277 -22.42 -2.91 -5.77
N SER A 278 -23.63 -3.37 -5.45
CA SER A 278 -24.84 -3.01 -6.22
C SER A 278 -25.25 -1.55 -6.02
N ASP A 279 -25.80 -0.92 -7.06
CA ASP A 279 -26.30 0.46 -6.96
C ASP A 279 -27.39 0.60 -5.89
N THR A 280 -28.25 -0.42 -5.74
CA THR A 280 -29.30 -0.45 -4.71
C THR A 280 -28.74 -0.36 -3.30
N GLU A 281 -27.61 -1.02 -3.04
CA GLU A 281 -26.94 -0.92 -1.75
C GLU A 281 -26.31 0.45 -1.54
N LEU A 282 -25.65 1.00 -2.57
CA LEU A 282 -24.99 2.30 -2.51
C LEU A 282 -25.96 3.48 -2.35
N LEU A 283 -27.23 3.35 -2.76
CA LEU A 283 -28.26 4.36 -2.51
C LEU A 283 -28.45 4.67 -1.02
N ASN A 284 -28.14 3.73 -0.12
CA ASN A 284 -28.18 3.98 1.32
C ASN A 284 -27.06 4.93 1.80
N PHE A 285 -26.08 5.22 0.94
CA PHE A 285 -24.87 5.97 1.26
C PHE A 285 -24.63 7.16 0.29
N GLY A 286 -25.69 7.65 -0.36
CA GLY A 286 -25.63 8.78 -1.32
C GLY A 286 -25.61 8.36 -2.79
N GLY A 287 -25.42 7.08 -3.08
CA GLY A 287 -25.38 6.53 -4.44
C GLY A 287 -23.97 6.50 -5.04
N ARG A 288 -23.82 5.68 -6.09
CA ARG A 288 -22.53 5.44 -6.76
C ARG A 288 -21.88 6.73 -7.23
N ASP A 289 -22.63 7.60 -7.90
CA ASP A 289 -22.07 8.81 -8.51
C ASP A 289 -21.39 9.73 -7.49
N GLU A 290 -22.00 9.94 -6.32
CA GLU A 290 -21.42 10.76 -5.26
C GLU A 290 -20.14 10.11 -4.70
N ILE A 291 -20.20 8.80 -4.43
CA ILE A 291 -19.08 8.04 -3.87
C ILE A 291 -17.88 8.02 -4.83
N GLU A 292 -18.13 7.66 -6.09
CA GLU A 292 -17.11 7.65 -7.13
C GLU A 292 -16.51 9.03 -7.36
N THR A 293 -17.31 10.10 -7.27
CA THR A 293 -16.82 11.46 -7.51
C THR A 293 -15.69 11.82 -6.55
N TYR A 294 -15.85 11.62 -5.24
CA TYR A 294 -14.79 11.99 -4.30
C TYR A 294 -13.62 11.01 -4.33
N LEU A 295 -13.86 9.70 -4.52
CA LEU A 295 -12.80 8.70 -4.65
C LEU A 295 -11.94 8.96 -5.89
N LEU A 296 -12.57 9.23 -7.03
CA LEU A 296 -11.89 9.49 -8.29
C LEU A 296 -11.13 10.81 -8.26
N LYS A 297 -11.70 11.85 -7.67
CA LYS A 297 -11.00 13.13 -7.47
C LYS A 297 -9.74 12.95 -6.63
N ALA A 298 -9.81 12.20 -5.53
CA ALA A 298 -8.67 11.92 -4.69
C ALA A 298 -7.61 11.06 -5.39
N ALA A 299 -8.02 10.01 -6.10
CA ALA A 299 -7.11 9.15 -6.87
C ALA A 299 -6.35 9.96 -7.95
N ARG A 300 -7.06 10.79 -8.72
CA ARG A 300 -6.46 11.66 -9.73
C ARG A 300 -5.51 12.68 -9.11
N ALA A 301 -5.97 13.40 -8.09
CA ALA A 301 -5.16 14.42 -7.43
C ALA A 301 -3.82 13.85 -6.95
N THR A 302 -3.86 12.73 -6.21
CA THR A 302 -2.66 12.10 -5.68
C THR A 302 -1.74 11.55 -6.77
N CYS A 303 -2.30 10.92 -7.82
CA CYS A 303 -1.50 10.43 -8.94
C CYS A 303 -0.86 11.59 -9.74
N ASP A 304 -1.61 12.66 -10.01
CA ASP A 304 -1.09 13.84 -10.72
C ASP A 304 0.06 14.49 -9.94
N PHE A 305 -0.07 14.62 -8.62
CA PHE A 305 0.99 15.17 -7.78
C PHE A 305 2.24 14.30 -7.82
N TYR A 306 2.10 12.97 -7.81
CA TYR A 306 3.22 12.04 -8.00
C TYR A 306 3.92 12.28 -9.34
N LEU A 307 3.18 12.34 -10.45
CA LEU A 307 3.75 12.57 -11.79
C LEU A 307 4.51 13.90 -11.87
N ALA A 308 3.99 14.94 -11.20
CA ALA A 308 4.57 16.28 -11.20
C ALA A 308 5.81 16.42 -10.31
N HIS A 309 5.87 15.71 -9.18
CA HIS A 309 6.89 15.88 -8.14
C HIS A 309 7.86 14.69 -8.01
N THR A 310 7.95 13.88 -9.06
CA THR A 310 8.87 12.74 -9.12
C THR A 310 9.93 12.94 -10.23
N PRO A 311 11.21 12.62 -9.95
CA PRO A 311 12.29 12.51 -10.94
C PRO A 311 11.92 11.74 -12.22
N ILE A 312 12.70 11.93 -13.28
CA ILE A 312 12.32 11.48 -14.64
C ILE A 312 12.21 9.96 -14.78
N ASP A 313 12.88 9.21 -13.91
CA ASP A 313 12.88 7.74 -13.87
C ASP A 313 11.71 7.15 -13.07
N GLY A 314 10.92 8.01 -12.42
CA GLY A 314 9.74 7.63 -11.65
C GLY A 314 10.00 7.28 -10.20
N LEU A 315 11.18 7.61 -9.64
CA LEU A 315 11.56 7.26 -8.26
C LEU A 315 11.57 8.51 -7.37
N PRO A 316 10.68 8.60 -6.35
CA PRO A 316 10.57 9.80 -5.55
C PRO A 316 11.64 9.85 -4.46
N TYR A 317 12.07 11.06 -4.10
CA TYR A 317 12.72 11.29 -2.79
C TYR A 317 11.72 11.04 -1.66
N TRP A 318 12.20 10.77 -0.45
CA TRP A 318 11.35 10.35 0.68
C TRP A 318 10.25 11.36 1.06
N ASP A 319 10.44 12.65 0.78
CA ASP A 319 9.47 13.72 1.05
C ASP A 319 9.70 14.90 0.09
N THR A 320 8.64 15.46 -0.49
CA THR A 320 8.72 16.55 -1.49
C THR A 320 9.12 17.91 -0.92
N GLY A 321 9.09 18.06 0.40
CA GLY A 321 9.56 19.23 1.13
C GLY A 321 10.83 18.98 1.94
N ALA A 322 11.55 17.87 1.70
CA ALA A 322 12.72 17.51 2.48
C ALA A 322 13.80 18.63 2.47
N PRO A 323 14.46 18.87 3.62
CA PRO A 323 15.14 20.12 3.91
C PRO A 323 16.32 20.41 2.97
N ASN A 324 17.00 19.38 2.46
CA ASN A 324 18.15 19.51 1.57
C ASN A 324 17.84 19.22 0.10
N LEU A 325 16.57 19.05 -0.30
CA LEU A 325 16.22 18.85 -1.72
C LEU A 325 16.74 19.97 -2.62
N HIS A 326 16.67 21.21 -2.14
CA HIS A 326 17.15 22.39 -2.88
C HIS A 326 18.65 22.29 -3.24
N LYS A 327 19.45 21.51 -2.49
CA LYS A 327 20.88 21.30 -2.76
C LYS A 327 21.13 20.32 -3.91
N LEU A 328 20.11 19.58 -4.34
CA LEU A 328 20.17 18.68 -5.51
C LEU A 328 19.94 19.42 -6.83
N GLY A 329 19.62 20.72 -6.79
CA GLY A 329 19.33 21.51 -8.00
C GLY A 329 18.04 21.06 -8.67
N ASN A 330 18.05 20.94 -10.01
CA ASN A 330 16.88 20.52 -10.80
C ASN A 330 16.68 18.99 -10.74
N TYR A 331 16.51 18.45 -9.53
CA TYR A 331 16.42 17.01 -9.29
C TYR A 331 15.23 16.33 -9.99
N LEU A 332 14.19 17.10 -10.36
CA LEU A 332 13.02 16.60 -11.09
C LEU A 332 13.28 16.39 -12.59
N ASP A 333 14.37 16.94 -13.14
CA ASP A 333 14.74 16.85 -14.56
C ASP A 333 15.88 15.85 -14.81
N GLN A 334 16.22 15.05 -13.80
CA GLN A 334 17.24 14.01 -13.85
C GLN A 334 16.69 12.72 -13.21
N PRO A 335 17.33 11.56 -13.43
CA PRO A 335 17.02 10.36 -12.65
C PRO A 335 17.29 10.60 -11.16
N ALA A 336 16.55 9.93 -10.30
CA ALA A 336 16.82 9.98 -8.87
C ALA A 336 18.19 9.33 -8.59
N ASP A 337 19.02 9.98 -7.76
CA ASP A 337 20.32 9.43 -7.40
C ASP A 337 20.26 8.88 -5.97
N PRO A 338 20.13 7.56 -5.75
CA PRO A 338 20.11 7.01 -4.40
C PRO A 338 21.48 7.09 -3.69
N PHE A 339 22.55 7.49 -4.38
CA PHE A 339 23.91 7.61 -3.84
C PHE A 339 24.36 9.06 -3.59
N ASN A 340 23.45 10.03 -3.70
CA ASN A 340 23.70 11.42 -3.33
C ASN A 340 24.02 11.59 -1.82
N ASN A 341 24.29 12.83 -1.40
CA ASN A 341 24.66 13.17 -0.01
C ASN A 341 23.71 14.21 0.64
N GLN A 342 22.52 14.41 0.10
CA GLN A 342 21.56 15.43 0.52
C GLN A 342 20.26 14.82 1.07
N GLU A 343 19.55 14.01 0.27
CA GLU A 343 18.25 13.43 0.66
C GLU A 343 18.07 12.02 0.09
N PRO A 344 17.50 11.07 0.85
CA PRO A 344 17.30 9.71 0.37
C PRO A 344 16.12 9.56 -0.58
N VAL A 345 16.25 8.61 -1.51
CA VAL A 345 15.16 8.08 -2.34
C VAL A 345 14.34 7.10 -1.52
N ASP A 346 13.04 6.98 -1.79
CA ASP A 346 12.21 5.91 -1.25
C ASP A 346 11.58 5.05 -2.35
N ALA A 347 12.25 3.95 -2.68
CA ALA A 347 11.78 3.02 -3.70
C ALA A 347 10.49 2.30 -3.29
N SER A 348 10.22 2.18 -1.98
CA SER A 348 8.96 1.58 -1.52
C SER A 348 7.75 2.43 -1.91
N ALA A 349 7.85 3.77 -1.83
CA ALA A 349 6.83 4.67 -2.34
C ALA A 349 6.61 4.49 -3.85
N ALA A 350 7.67 4.28 -4.63
CA ALA A 350 7.54 4.03 -6.07
C ALA A 350 6.83 2.71 -6.39
N ALA A 351 7.13 1.63 -5.68
CA ALA A 351 6.46 0.34 -5.89
C ALA A 351 4.95 0.45 -5.62
N ILE A 352 4.57 1.10 -4.53
CA ILE A 352 3.16 1.34 -4.17
C ILE A 352 2.50 2.31 -5.16
N GLY A 353 3.21 3.39 -5.52
CA GLY A 353 2.73 4.41 -6.46
C GLY A 353 2.46 3.81 -7.84
N ALA A 354 3.33 2.91 -8.32
CA ALA A 354 3.13 2.19 -9.57
C ALA A 354 1.85 1.35 -9.55
N GLN A 355 1.50 0.72 -8.42
CA GLN A 355 0.23 0.00 -8.28
C GLN A 355 -0.96 0.96 -8.44
N GLY A 356 -0.93 2.12 -7.77
CA GLY A 356 -1.98 3.13 -7.89
C GLY A 356 -2.13 3.66 -9.33
N LEU A 357 -1.01 3.95 -9.99
CA LEU A 357 -0.98 4.41 -11.38
C LEU A 357 -1.57 3.38 -12.36
N LEU A 358 -1.16 2.10 -12.25
CA LEU A 358 -1.65 1.04 -13.12
C LEU A 358 -3.15 0.77 -12.91
N ARG A 359 -3.60 0.70 -11.65
CA ARG A 359 -5.01 0.48 -11.30
C ARG A 359 -5.90 1.64 -11.76
N LEU A 360 -5.52 2.88 -11.45
CA LEU A 360 -6.26 4.06 -11.90
C LEU A 360 -6.28 4.15 -13.44
N GLY A 361 -5.14 3.89 -14.09
CA GLY A 361 -5.03 3.87 -15.54
C GLY A 361 -5.98 2.86 -16.18
N LYS A 362 -6.03 1.63 -15.63
CA LYS A 362 -6.96 0.59 -16.08
C LYS A 362 -8.42 0.97 -15.86
N PHE A 363 -8.76 1.44 -14.65
CA PHE A 363 -10.12 1.88 -14.30
C PHE A 363 -10.65 2.96 -15.26
N LEU A 364 -9.81 3.95 -15.60
CA LEU A 364 -10.17 5.01 -16.53
C LEU A 364 -10.35 4.52 -17.96
N LYS A 365 -9.49 3.63 -18.44
CA LYS A 365 -9.66 2.99 -19.76
C LYS A 365 -10.98 2.23 -19.85
N ASP A 366 -11.32 1.46 -18.82
CA ASP A 366 -12.57 0.68 -18.78
C ASP A 366 -13.81 1.58 -18.79
N ARG A 367 -13.69 2.80 -18.24
CA ARG A 367 -14.74 3.84 -18.27
C ARG A 367 -14.77 4.68 -19.55
N GLY A 368 -13.91 4.39 -20.52
CA GLY A 368 -13.84 5.12 -21.78
C GLY A 368 -12.93 6.35 -21.79
N GLU A 369 -12.22 6.66 -20.70
CA GLU A 369 -11.25 7.76 -20.61
C GLU A 369 -9.85 7.33 -21.08
N GLN A 370 -9.75 6.94 -22.36
CA GLN A 370 -8.56 6.26 -22.91
C GLN A 370 -7.26 7.06 -22.74
N GLU A 371 -7.25 8.36 -23.06
CA GLU A 371 -6.03 9.19 -23.02
C GLU A 371 -5.50 9.38 -21.59
N ALA A 372 -6.39 9.72 -20.65
CA ALA A 372 -6.04 9.85 -19.24
C ALA A 372 -5.59 8.50 -18.66
N GLY A 373 -6.32 7.44 -18.97
CA GLY A 373 -5.98 6.09 -18.53
C GLY A 373 -4.65 5.59 -19.09
N GLU A 374 -4.33 5.89 -20.36
CA GLU A 374 -3.05 5.57 -20.98
C GLU A 374 -1.89 6.30 -20.30
N THR A 375 -2.08 7.56 -19.91
CA THR A 375 -1.05 8.35 -19.23
C THR A 375 -0.62 7.70 -17.90
N TYR A 376 -1.57 7.36 -17.03
CA TYR A 376 -1.24 6.70 -15.76
C TYR A 376 -0.70 5.29 -15.97
N TRP A 377 -1.27 4.53 -16.92
CA TRP A 377 -0.80 3.20 -17.25
C TRP A 377 0.68 3.18 -17.68
N GLN A 378 1.05 4.06 -18.61
CA GLN A 378 2.42 4.16 -19.11
C GLN A 378 3.40 4.70 -18.06
N ALA A 379 2.95 5.62 -17.20
CA ALA A 379 3.73 6.05 -16.06
C ALA A 379 4.01 4.88 -15.11
N GLY A 380 2.98 4.09 -14.77
CA GLY A 380 3.12 2.89 -13.94
C GLY A 380 4.10 1.87 -14.52
N LEU A 381 3.99 1.55 -15.82
CA LEU A 381 4.96 0.66 -16.50
C LEU A 381 6.39 1.23 -16.48
N THR A 382 6.54 2.54 -16.65
CA THR A 382 7.85 3.21 -16.61
C THR A 382 8.50 3.04 -15.23
N VAL A 383 7.73 3.26 -14.16
CA VAL A 383 8.21 3.11 -12.77
C VAL A 383 8.59 1.65 -12.48
N VAL A 384 7.74 0.68 -12.83
CA VAL A 384 8.05 -0.74 -12.61
C VAL A 384 9.29 -1.16 -13.38
N GLN A 385 9.46 -0.72 -14.63
CA GLN A 385 10.66 -1.03 -15.39
C GLN A 385 11.93 -0.57 -14.67
N THR A 386 11.93 0.62 -14.07
CA THR A 386 13.08 1.12 -13.31
C THR A 386 13.32 0.31 -12.03
N LEU A 387 12.27 -0.04 -11.29
CA LEU A 387 12.37 -0.82 -10.04
C LEU A 387 12.90 -2.25 -10.26
N LEU A 388 12.66 -2.85 -11.43
CA LEU A 388 13.14 -4.20 -11.78
C LEU A 388 14.61 -4.22 -12.27
N GLN A 389 15.36 -3.14 -12.05
CA GLN A 389 16.75 -3.01 -12.47
C GLN A 389 17.63 -2.46 -11.35
N GLU A 390 18.93 -2.70 -11.42
CA GLU A 390 19.91 -2.05 -10.55
C GLU A 390 19.91 -0.53 -10.80
N PRO A 391 20.10 0.32 -9.78
CA PRO A 391 20.50 -0.03 -8.41
C PRO A 391 19.34 -0.40 -7.46
N TYR A 392 18.08 -0.39 -7.90
CA TYR A 392 16.92 -0.65 -7.04
C TYR A 392 16.65 -2.13 -6.79
N LEU A 393 16.89 -2.98 -7.79
CA LEU A 393 16.77 -4.43 -7.65
C LEU A 393 18.03 -5.03 -7.01
N SER A 394 17.87 -5.68 -5.86
CA SER A 394 18.96 -6.36 -5.17
C SER A 394 19.37 -7.66 -5.87
N THR A 395 20.54 -7.66 -6.50
CA THR A 395 21.18 -8.84 -7.11
C THR A 395 22.17 -9.54 -6.16
N ASN A 396 22.53 -8.90 -5.04
CA ASN A 396 23.51 -9.41 -4.08
C ASN A 396 22.92 -10.60 -3.28
N PRO A 397 23.47 -11.83 -3.36
CA PRO A 397 22.93 -12.99 -2.65
C PRO A 397 22.93 -12.85 -1.12
N ASP A 398 23.83 -12.02 -0.57
CA ASP A 398 23.97 -11.81 0.88
C ASP A 398 22.98 -10.76 1.43
N HIS A 399 22.29 -10.02 0.56
CA HIS A 399 21.25 -9.07 0.97
C HIS A 399 19.89 -9.78 1.01
N GLN A 400 19.19 -9.75 2.14
CA GLN A 400 17.93 -10.45 2.36
C GLN A 400 16.72 -9.80 1.67
N GLY A 401 16.70 -8.48 1.52
CA GLY A 401 15.63 -7.78 0.80
C GLY A 401 15.83 -7.73 -0.72
N ILE A 402 14.73 -7.59 -1.48
CA ILE A 402 14.75 -7.52 -2.95
C ILE A 402 14.69 -6.08 -3.49
N LEU A 403 13.94 -5.18 -2.84
CA LEU A 403 13.82 -3.79 -3.27
C LEU A 403 14.68 -2.89 -2.39
N LEU A 404 15.75 -2.33 -2.95
CA LEU A 404 16.70 -1.47 -2.25
C LEU A 404 16.24 -0.01 -2.24
N HIS A 405 16.86 0.77 -1.35
CA HIS A 405 16.62 2.21 -1.19
C HIS A 405 15.21 2.51 -0.66
N SER A 406 14.74 1.70 0.29
CA SER A 406 13.57 2.02 1.11
C SER A 406 13.98 2.92 2.29
N VAL A 407 13.11 3.87 2.65
CA VAL A 407 13.29 4.73 3.84
C VAL A 407 12.13 4.52 4.79
N TYR A 408 12.36 3.99 5.98
CA TYR A 408 11.31 3.77 6.98
C TYR A 408 10.91 5.04 7.73
N HIS A 409 11.80 5.66 8.50
CA HIS A 409 11.44 6.73 9.42
C HIS A 409 12.58 7.73 9.60
N TRP A 410 12.90 8.44 8.53
CA TRP A 410 14.05 9.32 8.47
C TRP A 410 14.07 10.38 9.59
N PRO A 411 12.96 11.08 9.91
CA PRO A 411 12.95 12.06 11.00
C PRO A 411 13.32 11.51 12.39
N ASN A 412 13.12 10.21 12.63
CA ASN A 412 13.41 9.57 13.92
C ASN A 412 14.78 8.86 13.93
N GLY A 413 15.54 8.95 12.84
CA GLY A 413 16.88 8.38 12.73
C GLY A 413 16.91 6.85 12.80
N TRP A 414 15.84 6.17 12.37
CA TRP A 414 15.75 4.71 12.44
C TRP A 414 16.47 4.00 11.30
N ASP A 415 16.56 4.67 10.16
CA ASP A 415 17.14 4.11 8.95
C ASP A 415 18.65 3.93 9.06
N TYR A 416 19.15 2.85 8.48
CA TYR A 416 20.59 2.63 8.43
C TYR A 416 21.26 3.60 7.46
N VAL A 417 22.26 4.31 7.97
CA VAL A 417 23.14 5.18 7.19
C VAL A 417 24.49 4.46 7.04
N PRO A 418 24.88 4.04 5.82
CA PRO A 418 26.18 3.42 5.59
C PRO A 418 27.34 4.34 5.97
N GLU A 419 28.47 3.74 6.37
CA GLU A 419 29.68 4.50 6.69
C GLU A 419 30.11 5.39 5.50
N GLY A 420 30.43 6.65 5.79
CA GLY A 420 30.79 7.64 4.77
C GLY A 420 29.60 8.27 4.02
N SER A 421 28.35 7.88 4.31
CA SER A 421 27.15 8.54 3.80
C SER A 421 26.54 9.49 4.83
N THR A 422 25.80 10.48 4.35
CA THR A 422 25.01 11.42 5.17
C THR A 422 23.51 11.11 5.17
N ILE A 423 23.09 10.12 4.37
CA ILE A 423 21.69 9.74 4.17
C ILE A 423 21.53 8.21 4.16
N PRO A 424 20.34 7.68 4.49
CA PRO A 424 20.09 6.25 4.41
C PRO A 424 20.01 5.80 2.95
N ARG A 425 20.60 4.64 2.64
CA ARG A 425 20.56 4.04 1.29
C ARG A 425 20.95 2.57 1.34
N GLY A 426 20.52 1.83 0.33
CA GLY A 426 20.97 0.45 0.10
C GLY A 426 20.27 -0.60 0.96
N GLU A 427 19.24 -0.22 1.72
CA GLU A 427 18.44 -1.14 2.52
C GLU A 427 17.03 -1.32 1.94
N SER A 428 16.41 -2.44 2.30
CA SER A 428 15.05 -2.83 1.94
C SER A 428 14.09 -2.69 3.11
N SER A 429 12.81 -2.72 2.80
CA SER A 429 11.73 -2.77 3.79
C SER A 429 10.75 -3.89 3.44
N MET A 430 10.10 -4.48 4.45
CA MET A 430 9.22 -5.63 4.25
C MET A 430 7.97 -5.26 3.42
N TRP A 431 7.46 -4.03 3.58
CA TRP A 431 6.39 -3.52 2.70
C TRP A 431 6.89 -3.24 1.29
N GLY A 432 8.08 -2.65 1.12
CA GLY A 432 8.65 -2.40 -0.21
C GLY A 432 8.82 -3.69 -1.00
N ASP A 433 9.38 -4.70 -0.32
CA ASP A 433 9.54 -6.07 -0.80
C ASP A 433 8.21 -6.74 -1.17
N TYR A 434 7.16 -6.56 -0.37
CA TYR A 434 5.83 -7.10 -0.69
C TYR A 434 5.20 -6.37 -1.88
N HIS A 435 5.23 -5.04 -1.90
CA HIS A 435 4.55 -4.26 -2.93
C HIS A 435 5.22 -4.35 -4.30
N ILE A 436 6.55 -4.53 -4.37
CA ILE A 436 7.20 -4.85 -5.65
C ILE A 436 6.80 -6.24 -6.15
N ARG A 437 6.63 -7.24 -5.27
CA ARG A 437 6.12 -8.56 -5.66
C ARG A 437 4.67 -8.47 -6.12
N GLU A 438 3.85 -7.69 -5.43
CA GLU A 438 2.44 -7.53 -5.76
C GLU A 438 2.24 -6.85 -7.13
N VAL A 439 3.00 -5.79 -7.44
CA VAL A 439 2.94 -5.15 -8.77
C VAL A 439 3.56 -6.01 -9.87
N ALA A 440 4.62 -6.77 -9.57
CA ALA A 440 5.19 -7.74 -10.50
C ALA A 440 4.19 -8.85 -10.85
N LEU A 441 3.49 -9.39 -9.85
CA LEU A 441 2.45 -10.41 -10.04
C LEU A 441 1.28 -9.84 -10.84
N TYR A 442 0.84 -8.62 -10.54
CA TYR A 442 -0.21 -7.91 -11.29
C TYR A 442 0.12 -7.88 -12.79
N LEU A 443 1.32 -7.43 -13.16
CA LEU A 443 1.74 -7.37 -14.56
C LEU A 443 1.96 -8.75 -15.20
N GLN A 444 2.48 -9.72 -14.44
CA GLN A 444 2.59 -11.09 -14.92
C GLN A 444 1.22 -11.67 -15.26
N LYS A 445 0.22 -11.50 -14.41
CA LYS A 445 -1.14 -11.99 -14.67
C LYS A 445 -1.74 -11.34 -15.92
N ILE A 446 -1.49 -10.04 -16.14
CA ILE A 446 -1.87 -9.36 -17.39
C ILE A 446 -1.18 -9.99 -18.60
N ASN A 447 0.13 -10.21 -18.55
CA ASN A 447 0.90 -10.81 -19.64
C ASN A 447 0.42 -12.24 -19.95
N ASN A 448 0.06 -13.00 -18.91
CA ASN A 448 -0.42 -14.38 -19.01
C ASN A 448 -1.93 -14.48 -19.31
N GLN A 449 -2.65 -13.35 -19.40
CA GLN A 449 -4.11 -13.32 -19.53
C GLN A 449 -4.84 -14.09 -18.41
N GLU A 450 -4.27 -14.09 -17.21
CA GLU A 450 -4.88 -14.61 -15.98
C GLU A 450 -5.92 -13.62 -15.43
N PRO A 451 -6.78 -14.05 -14.48
CA PRO A 451 -7.69 -13.13 -13.80
C PRO A 451 -6.98 -11.88 -13.29
N TYR A 452 -7.59 -10.72 -13.53
CA TYR A 452 -7.07 -9.42 -13.11
C TYR A 452 -6.86 -9.42 -11.58
N TYR A 453 -5.66 -9.04 -11.14
CA TYR A 453 -5.30 -9.13 -9.72
C TYR A 453 -5.97 -8.02 -8.89
N THR A 454 -6.88 -8.42 -8.00
CA THR A 454 -7.53 -7.53 -7.03
C THR A 454 -7.48 -8.14 -5.63
N PHE A 455 -7.60 -7.31 -4.60
CA PHE A 455 -7.65 -7.79 -3.23
C PHE A 455 -8.93 -8.57 -2.90
N TYR A 456 -9.96 -8.48 -3.76
CA TYR A 456 -11.30 -9.03 -3.54
C TYR A 456 -11.65 -10.25 -4.40
N ASN A 457 -10.76 -10.71 -5.28
CA ASN A 457 -10.95 -11.95 -6.07
C ASN A 457 -11.31 -13.18 -5.20
N GLY A 458 -10.91 -13.21 -3.93
CA GLY A 458 -11.20 -14.32 -3.00
C GLY A 458 -12.64 -14.38 -2.47
N VAL A 459 -13.42 -13.31 -2.64
CA VAL A 459 -14.74 -13.14 -1.99
C VAL A 459 -15.87 -12.79 -2.97
N GLN A 460 -15.57 -12.80 -4.27
CA GLN A 460 -16.58 -12.65 -5.32
C GLN A 460 -17.37 -13.93 -5.57
#